data_AF-A0A973D5X7-F1
#
_entry.id   AF-A0A973D5X7-F1
#
_cell.length_a   1.000
_cell.length_b   1.000
_cell.length_c   1.000
_cell.angle_alpha   90.00
_cell.angle_beta   90.00
_cell.angle_gamma   90.00
#
_symmetry.space_group_name_H-M   'P 1'
#
loop_
_entity.id
_entity.type
_entity.pdbx_description
1 polymer ?
#
loop_
_entity_poly.entity_id
_entity_poly.type
_entity_poly.pdbx_seq_one_letter_code
_entity_poly.pdbx_strand_id
1 'polypeptide(L)'
;MSAPKTNRKLHRIGALISALPLLVILISGLLLQLKKQVDWIQPPTQRGSIDTPGLDFERILELTRAVPEAQVESWDDIDRLDVRPTSGV
;
A
#
# COMPACT_ATOMS: atom_id res chain seq x y z
N MET A 1 -47.50 11.79 6.55
CA MET A 1 -46.47 12.73 6.04
C MET A 1 -46.50 12.71 4.51
N SER A 2 -46.38 13.85 3.83
CA SER A 2 -46.39 13.92 2.36
C SER A 2 -45.02 13.54 1.77
N ALA A 3 -44.99 12.86 0.61
CA ALA A 3 -43.78 12.36 -0.03
C ALA A 3 -42.64 13.40 -0.19
N PRO A 4 -42.90 14.67 -0.58
CA PRO A 4 -41.86 15.71 -0.67
C PRO A 4 -41.26 16.06 0.70
N LYS A 5 -42.07 16.02 1.78
CA LYS A 5 -41.57 16.28 3.15
C LYS A 5 -40.65 15.15 3.61
N THR A 6 -41.01 13.89 3.31
CA THR A 6 -40.17 12.72 3.61
C THR A 6 -38.87 12.74 2.81
N ASN A 7 -38.92 13.07 1.52
CA ASN A 7 -37.72 13.18 0.67
C ASN A 7 -36.72 14.21 1.21
N ARG A 8 -37.19 15.40 1.61
CA ARG A 8 -36.32 16.43 2.21
C ARG A 8 -35.65 15.95 3.50
N LYS A 9 -36.36 15.17 4.32
CA LYS A 9 -35.80 14.61 5.56
C LYS A 9 -34.74 13.54 5.26
N LEU A 10 -35.04 12.63 4.34
CA LEU A 10 -34.08 11.61 3.90
C LEU A 10 -32.83 12.22 3.27
N HIS A 11 -33.00 13.21 2.39
CA HIS A 11 -31.87 13.86 1.73
C HIS A 11 -30.90 14.49 2.73
N ARG A 12 -31.42 15.16 3.77
CA ARG A 12 -30.58 15.76 4.82
C ARG A 12 -29.81 14.71 5.63
N ILE A 13 -30.47 13.63 6.02
CA ILE A 13 -29.84 12.55 6.80
C ILE A 13 -28.84 11.79 5.92
N GLY A 14 -29.22 11.46 4.69
CA GLY A 14 -28.34 10.82 3.72
C GLY A 14 -27.09 11.65 3.44
N ALA A 15 -27.24 12.97 3.26
CA ALA A 15 -26.11 13.88 3.09
C ALA A 15 -25.17 13.87 4.31
N LEU A 16 -25.72 13.91 5.53
CA LEU A 16 -24.93 13.85 6.76
C LEU A 16 -24.17 12.51 6.89
N ILE A 17 -24.84 11.39 6.60
CA ILE A 17 -24.23 10.06 6.62
C ILE A 17 -23.14 9.94 5.57
N SER A 18 -23.35 10.45 4.35
CA SER A 18 -22.34 10.40 3.28
C SER A 18 -21.19 11.38 3.48
N ALA A 19 -21.42 12.50 4.17
CA ALA A 19 -20.38 13.50 4.41
C ALA A 19 -19.26 12.95 5.30
N LEU A 20 -19.57 12.08 6.26
CA LEU A 20 -18.60 11.52 7.19
C LEU A 20 -17.51 10.67 6.48
N PRO A 21 -17.83 9.62 5.69
CA PRO A 21 -16.81 8.86 4.98
C PRO A 21 -16.07 9.72 3.94
N LEU A 22 -16.76 10.66 3.28
CA LEU A 22 -16.10 11.61 2.37
C LEU A 22 -15.07 12.47 3.10
N LEU A 23 -15.37 12.92 4.32
CA LEU A 23 -14.46 13.70 5.14
C LEU A 23 -13.24 12.88 5.56
N VAL A 24 -13.43 11.62 5.94
CA VAL A 24 -12.31 10.70 6.25
C VAL A 24 -11.41 10.51 5.04
N ILE A 25 -11.98 10.26 3.86
CA ILE A 25 -11.22 10.12 2.60
C ILE A 25 -10.46 11.42 2.29
N LEU A 26 -11.11 12.57 2.42
CA LEU A 26 -10.49 13.86 2.14
C LEU A 26 -9.31 14.15 3.08
N ILE A 27 -9.52 14.03 4.40
CA ILE A 27 -8.48 14.31 5.40
C ILE A 27 -7.33 13.33 5.24
N SER A 28 -7.61 12.04 5.11
CA SER A 28 -6.57 11.02 4.91
C SER A 28 -5.80 11.24 3.61
N GLY A 29 -6.48 11.59 2.52
CA GLY A 29 -5.85 11.95 1.25
C GLY A 29 -4.92 13.16 1.35
N LEU A 30 -5.32 14.21 2.07
CA LEU A 30 -4.48 15.38 2.31
C LEU A 30 -3.24 15.04 3.14
N LEU A 31 -3.39 14.23 4.20
CA LEU A 31 -2.26 13.75 5.00
C LEU A 31 -1.28 12.91 4.14
N LEU A 32 -1.80 12.06 3.26
CA LEU A 32 -0.97 11.23 2.39
C LEU A 32 -0.19 12.02 1.34
N GLN A 33 -0.67 13.19 0.91
CA GLN A 33 0.11 14.10 0.06
C GLN A 33 1.36 14.62 0.78
N LEU A 34 1.31 14.72 2.11
CA LEU A 34 2.39 15.19 2.97
C LEU A 34 3.33 14.08 3.45
N LYS A 35 3.13 12.83 3.01
CA LYS A 35 3.86 11.69 3.56
C LYS A 35 5.37 11.81 3.45
N LYS A 36 5.90 12.41 2.36
CA LYS A 36 7.35 12.53 2.15
C LYS A 36 7.98 13.78 2.76
N GLN A 37 7.16 14.69 3.26
CA GLN A 37 7.57 15.98 3.80
C GLN A 37 7.50 16.00 5.34
N VAL A 38 6.80 15.04 5.95
CA VAL A 38 6.58 14.97 7.40
C VAL A 38 7.02 13.59 7.90
N ASP A 39 8.10 13.55 8.67
CA ASP A 39 8.70 12.32 9.19
C ASP A 39 7.75 11.49 10.06
N TRP A 40 6.82 12.14 10.76
CA TRP A 40 5.77 11.45 11.51
C TRP A 40 4.76 10.72 10.62
N ILE A 41 4.48 11.25 9.43
CA ILE A 41 3.57 10.61 8.45
C ILE A 41 4.30 9.49 7.71
N GLN A 42 5.55 9.71 7.31
CA GLN A 42 6.43 8.65 6.83
C GLN A 42 7.86 8.93 7.30
N PRO A 43 8.46 8.04 8.12
CA PRO A 43 9.86 8.16 8.49
C PRO A 43 10.76 8.27 7.25
N PRO A 44 11.91 8.97 7.36
CA PRO A 44 12.86 9.08 6.26
C PRO A 44 13.21 7.70 5.71
N THR A 45 13.02 7.52 4.41
CA THR A 45 13.44 6.29 3.73
C THR A 45 14.96 6.32 3.55
N GLN A 46 15.65 5.25 3.92
CA GLN A 46 17.07 5.12 3.64
C GLN A 46 17.25 4.84 2.15
N ARG A 47 18.29 5.39 1.52
CA ARG A 47 18.64 4.96 0.16
C ARG A 47 19.59 3.77 0.26
N GLY A 48 19.42 2.80 -0.62
CA GLY A 48 20.35 1.68 -0.72
C GLY A 48 21.68 2.24 -1.19
N SER A 49 22.77 1.87 -0.53
CA SER A 49 24.12 2.31 -0.87
C SER A 49 24.79 1.41 -1.93
N ILE A 50 24.08 0.37 -2.40
CA ILE A 50 24.65 -0.68 -3.25
C ILE A 50 23.90 -0.71 -4.58
N ASP A 51 24.63 -0.53 -5.68
CA ASP A 51 24.07 -0.55 -7.04
C ASP A 51 23.87 -1.97 -7.60
N THR A 52 24.45 -2.99 -6.97
CA THR A 52 24.39 -4.38 -7.40
C THR A 52 23.81 -5.29 -6.32
N PRO A 53 22.91 -6.24 -6.66
CA PRO A 53 22.47 -7.27 -5.71
C PRO A 53 23.67 -8.03 -5.14
N GLY A 54 23.75 -8.17 -3.82
CA GLY A 54 24.83 -8.92 -3.15
C GLY A 54 24.73 -10.44 -3.32
N LEU A 55 23.63 -10.94 -3.89
CA LEU A 55 23.40 -12.34 -4.19
C LEU A 55 23.04 -12.49 -5.66
N ASP A 56 23.60 -13.52 -6.30
CA ASP A 56 23.15 -13.94 -7.63
C ASP A 56 21.76 -14.59 -7.55
N PHE A 57 21.05 -14.61 -8.68
CA PHE A 57 19.67 -15.09 -8.72
C PHE A 57 19.57 -16.60 -8.51
N GLU A 58 20.55 -17.37 -8.96
CA GLU A 58 20.56 -18.83 -8.76
C GLU A 58 20.67 -19.20 -7.28
N ARG A 59 21.49 -18.47 -6.54
CA ARG A 59 21.63 -18.61 -5.09
C ARG A 59 20.35 -18.19 -4.37
N ILE A 60 19.63 -17.19 -4.87
CA ILE A 60 18.30 -16.84 -4.35
C ILE A 60 17.34 -18.01 -4.53
N LEU A 61 17.25 -18.58 -5.74
CA LEU A 61 16.39 -19.74 -6.01
C LEU A 61 16.76 -20.93 -5.12
N GLU A 62 18.05 -21.23 -4.97
CA GLU A 62 18.52 -22.31 -4.10
C GLU A 62 18.07 -22.11 -2.64
N LEU A 63 18.23 -20.89 -2.11
CA LEU A 63 17.80 -20.55 -0.76
C LEU A 63 16.27 -20.60 -0.61
N THR A 64 15.53 -20.20 -1.64
CA THR A 64 14.06 -20.30 -1.65
C THR A 64 13.59 -21.76 -1.64
N ARG A 65 14.24 -22.63 -2.42
CA ARG A 65 13.97 -24.08 -2.45
C ARG A 65 14.23 -24.77 -1.10
N ALA A 66 15.14 -24.22 -0.30
CA ALA A 66 15.45 -24.72 1.03
C ALA A 66 14.35 -24.43 2.07
N VAL A 67 13.33 -23.63 1.72
CA VAL A 67 12.17 -23.32 2.56
C VAL A 67 10.96 -24.15 2.09
N PRO A 68 10.60 -25.25 2.77
CA PRO A 68 9.55 -26.16 2.29
C PRO A 68 8.18 -25.49 2.13
N GLU A 69 7.85 -24.51 2.97
CA GLU A 69 6.59 -23.77 2.93
C GLU A 69 6.46 -22.86 1.71
N ALA A 70 7.57 -22.50 1.07
CA ALA A 70 7.56 -21.69 -0.14
C ALA A 70 7.07 -22.48 -1.37
N GLN A 71 7.19 -23.82 -1.34
CA GLN A 71 6.75 -24.71 -2.44
C GLN A 71 7.31 -24.31 -3.81
N VAL A 72 8.54 -23.81 -3.85
CA VAL A 72 9.25 -23.44 -5.07
C VAL A 72 10.23 -24.55 -5.41
N GLU A 73 10.16 -25.09 -6.62
CA GLU A 73 11.14 -26.03 -7.17
C GLU A 73 12.03 -25.38 -8.24
N SER A 74 11.47 -24.44 -8.99
CA SER A 74 12.12 -23.75 -10.11
C SER A 74 11.62 -22.31 -10.29
N TRP A 75 12.21 -21.59 -11.25
CA TRP A 75 11.74 -20.25 -11.63
C TRP A 75 10.29 -20.23 -12.16
N ASP A 76 9.78 -21.34 -12.70
CA ASP A 76 8.41 -21.42 -13.20
C ASP A 76 7.36 -21.34 -12.06
N ASP A 77 7.77 -21.62 -10.82
CA ASP A 77 6.93 -21.52 -9.62
C ASP A 77 6.91 -20.09 -9.04
N ILE A 78 7.69 -19.17 -9.60
CA ILE A 78 7.83 -17.79 -9.12
C ILE A 78 7.12 -16.84 -10.08
N ASP A 79 5.98 -16.28 -9.66
CA ASP A 79 5.24 -15.29 -10.45
C ASP A 79 6.04 -13.99 -10.66
N ARG A 80 6.77 -13.54 -9.63
CA ARG A 80 7.57 -12.30 -9.71
C ARG A 80 8.67 -12.24 -8.67
N LEU A 81 9.87 -11.84 -9.10
CA LEU A 81 10.97 -11.39 -8.25
C LEU A 81 11.12 -9.87 -8.37
N ASP A 82 10.82 -9.11 -7.31
CA ASP A 82 11.00 -7.65 -7.26
C ASP A 82 12.36 -7.31 -6.62
N VAL A 83 13.34 -6.91 -7.43
CA VAL A 83 14.69 -6.56 -6.98
C VAL A 83 14.86 -5.05 -7.00
N ARG A 84 15.17 -4.45 -5.84
CA ARG A 84 15.34 -2.99 -5.71
C ARG A 84 16.65 -2.61 -5.02
N PRO A 85 17.80 -2.77 -5.68
CA PRO A 85 19.13 -2.58 -5.05
C PRO A 85 19.31 -1.17 -4.47
N THR A 86 18.75 -0.17 -5.16
CA THR A 86 18.84 1.24 -4.80
C THR A 86 17.75 1.69 -3.82
N SER A 87 16.72 0.87 -3.59
CA SER A 87 15.71 1.12 -2.56
C SER A 87 16.20 0.51 -1.25
N GLY A 88 16.94 1.30 -0.48
CA GLY A 88 17.00 1.09 0.96
C GLY A 88 15.60 1.37 1.49
N VAL A 89 15.21 0.75 2.59
CA VAL A 89 13.89 1.01 3.18
C VAL A 89 13.90 2.38 3.85
#